data_AF-A0A3D1M0D3-F1
#
_entry.id   AF-A0A3D1M0D3-F1
#
_cell.length_a   1.000
_cell.length_b   1.000
_cell.length_c   1.000
_cell.angle_alpha   90.00
_cell.angle_beta   90.00
_cell.angle_gamma   90.00
#
_symmetry.space_group_name_H-M   'P 1'
#
loop_
_entity.id
_entity.type
_entity.pdbx_description
1 polymer ?
#
loop_
_entity_poly.entity_id
_entity_poly.type
_entity_poly.pdbx_seq_one_letter_code
_entity_poly.pdbx_strand_id
1 'polypeptide(L)'
;NYWLDNCENHSDQPNENWGRELLELFSMGVGNYSEEDIKQAARAFTGWTFEQPLPLYPYGHSETQFVFDETDHDDGEKTFLGRTGKFDGGDIIDIICEERATALFICRHLYNFFVEDEPQVPAWSIEPPRNPEAVDAMIDVLMSNDGEVRPLLSYMFNSDFFKNSFYKKVKNPSELVAGTLKLSGRYGVMPAEGEDVGKLYGTAAVMGQALMNPPTVEGWHTGHEWIDG
;
A
#
# COMPACT_ATOMS: atom_id res chain seq x y z
N ASN A 1 -4.42 11.49 -12.93
CA ASN A 1 -4.18 10.06 -13.11
C ASN A 1 -5.05 9.35 -12.12
N TYR A 2 -6.10 8.69 -12.61
CA TYR A 2 -6.82 7.70 -11.83
C TYR A 2 -5.91 6.46 -11.83
N TRP A 3 -5.73 5.84 -10.67
CA TRP A 3 -4.87 4.67 -10.57
C TRP A 3 -5.70 3.42 -10.89
N LEU A 4 -5.08 2.47 -11.58
CA LEU A 4 -5.59 1.12 -11.88
C LEU A 4 -6.74 1.05 -12.90
N ASP A 5 -7.24 2.18 -13.40
CA ASP A 5 -8.25 2.28 -14.47
C ASP A 5 -9.51 1.39 -14.28
N ASN A 6 -9.98 1.19 -13.04
CA ASN A 6 -11.18 0.38 -12.78
C ASN A 6 -12.45 0.96 -13.44
N CYS A 7 -12.49 2.26 -13.72
CA CYS A 7 -13.61 2.86 -14.44
C CYS A 7 -13.75 2.35 -15.88
N GLU A 8 -12.75 1.63 -16.40
CA GLU A 8 -12.78 0.93 -17.70
C GLU A 8 -13.08 -0.57 -17.54
N ASN A 9 -13.39 -1.04 -16.32
CA ASN A 9 -13.70 -2.44 -16.01
C ASN A 9 -15.20 -2.70 -16.16
N HIS A 10 -15.59 -3.22 -17.33
CA HIS A 10 -16.98 -3.42 -17.72
C HIS A 10 -17.35 -4.91 -17.75
N SER A 11 -18.63 -5.23 -17.55
CA SER A 11 -19.12 -6.62 -17.54
C SER A 11 -18.81 -7.40 -18.84
N ASP A 12 -18.82 -6.70 -19.99
CA ASP A 12 -18.51 -7.27 -21.30
C ASP A 12 -17.02 -7.23 -21.65
N GLN A 13 -16.23 -6.43 -20.92
CA GLN A 13 -14.79 -6.31 -21.05
C GLN A 13 -14.09 -6.22 -19.68
N PRO A 14 -13.99 -7.34 -18.92
CA PRO A 14 -13.33 -7.32 -17.62
C PRO A 14 -11.84 -6.95 -17.72
N ASN A 15 -11.40 -6.03 -16.87
CA ASN A 15 -10.02 -5.54 -16.83
C ASN A 15 -9.13 -6.43 -15.96
N GLU A 16 -8.50 -7.44 -16.58
CA GLU A 16 -7.56 -8.34 -15.88
C GLU A 16 -6.33 -7.62 -15.32
N ASN A 17 -5.94 -6.47 -15.88
CA ASN A 17 -4.82 -5.69 -15.32
C ASN A 17 -5.17 -5.14 -13.94
N TRP A 18 -6.40 -4.64 -13.77
CA TRP A 18 -6.90 -4.20 -12.47
C TRP A 18 -6.86 -5.35 -11.44
N GLY A 19 -7.40 -6.52 -11.81
CA GLY A 19 -7.40 -7.70 -10.95
C GLY A 19 -5.97 -8.14 -10.58
N ARG A 20 -5.03 -8.07 -11.53
CA ARG A 20 -3.62 -8.38 -11.28
C ARG A 20 -3.00 -7.39 -10.31
N GLU A 21 -3.15 -6.09 -10.54
CA GLU A 21 -2.55 -5.06 -9.70
C GLU A 21 -3.08 -5.13 -8.27
N LEU A 22 -4.40 -5.36 -8.07
CA LEU A 22 -4.98 -5.57 -6.74
C LEU A 22 -4.24 -6.67 -5.97
N LEU A 23 -4.09 -7.84 -6.60
CA LEU A 23 -3.52 -9.02 -5.94
C LEU A 23 -1.99 -8.90 -5.80
N GLU A 24 -1.32 -8.35 -6.81
CA GLU A 24 0.13 -8.29 -6.90
C GLU A 24 0.75 -7.14 -6.11
N LEU A 25 0.23 -5.92 -6.31
CA LEU A 25 0.88 -4.69 -5.84
C LEU A 25 0.28 -4.17 -4.54
N PHE A 26 -0.99 -4.49 -4.24
CA PHE A 26 -1.70 -3.87 -3.10
C PHE A 26 -2.07 -4.82 -1.98
N SER A 27 -2.09 -6.15 -2.21
CA SER A 27 -2.59 -7.08 -1.19
C SER A 27 -1.70 -8.27 -0.92
N MET A 28 -1.50 -9.20 -1.86
CA MET A 28 -0.95 -10.53 -1.56
C MET A 28 0.48 -10.72 -2.07
N GLY A 29 0.92 -9.93 -3.05
CA GLY A 29 2.21 -10.12 -3.69
C GLY A 29 2.24 -11.31 -4.66
N VAL A 30 3.22 -11.31 -5.55
CA VAL A 30 3.39 -12.33 -6.60
C VAL A 30 3.45 -13.74 -6.01
N GLY A 31 2.73 -14.68 -6.64
CA GLY A 31 2.82 -16.11 -6.37
C GLY A 31 1.78 -16.66 -5.38
N ASN A 32 0.88 -15.82 -4.88
CA ASN A 32 -0.15 -16.19 -3.91
C ASN A 32 -1.57 -16.35 -4.50
N TYR A 33 -1.68 -16.29 -5.83
CA TYR A 33 -2.95 -16.37 -6.58
C TYR A 33 -2.71 -17.01 -7.95
N SER A 34 -3.78 -17.49 -8.58
CA SER A 34 -3.77 -18.02 -9.94
C SER A 34 -4.18 -16.98 -10.98
N GLU A 35 -3.98 -17.29 -12.26
CA GLU A 35 -4.53 -16.49 -13.36
C GLU A 35 -6.06 -16.47 -13.36
N GLU A 36 -6.68 -17.54 -12.86
CA GLU A 36 -8.15 -17.58 -12.73
C GLU A 36 -8.61 -16.59 -11.65
N ASP A 37 -7.91 -16.51 -10.52
CA ASP A 37 -8.25 -15.55 -9.45
C ASP A 37 -8.18 -14.10 -9.96
N ILE A 38 -7.22 -13.77 -10.83
CA ILE A 38 -7.13 -12.45 -11.47
C ILE A 38 -8.40 -12.14 -12.28
N LYS A 39 -8.85 -13.10 -13.10
CA LYS A 39 -10.06 -12.93 -13.94
C LYS A 39 -11.30 -12.79 -13.08
N GLN A 40 -11.41 -13.60 -12.03
CA GLN A 40 -12.58 -13.60 -11.15
C GLN A 40 -12.63 -12.32 -10.29
N ALA A 41 -11.48 -11.81 -9.83
CA ALA A 41 -11.40 -10.50 -9.18
C ALA A 41 -11.80 -9.38 -10.16
N ALA A 42 -11.28 -9.38 -11.40
CA ALA A 42 -11.66 -8.38 -12.40
C ALA A 42 -13.18 -8.37 -12.65
N ARG A 43 -13.80 -9.54 -12.84
CA ARG A 43 -15.26 -9.68 -13.01
C ARG A 43 -16.04 -9.12 -11.82
N ALA A 44 -15.57 -9.37 -10.58
CA ALA A 44 -16.24 -8.90 -9.38
C ALA A 44 -16.23 -7.37 -9.21
N PHE A 45 -15.27 -6.67 -9.84
CA PHE A 45 -15.16 -5.21 -9.78
C PHE A 45 -15.79 -4.48 -10.97
N THR A 46 -16.47 -5.20 -11.85
CA THR A 46 -17.28 -4.59 -12.93
C THR A 46 -18.42 -3.77 -12.33
N GLY A 47 -18.83 -2.69 -12.99
CA GLY A 47 -19.84 -1.75 -12.50
C GLY A 47 -19.35 -0.79 -11.40
N TRP A 48 -18.14 -0.97 -10.84
CA TRP A 48 -17.54 -0.01 -9.90
C TRP A 48 -16.91 1.15 -10.68
N THR A 49 -17.60 2.30 -10.66
CA THR A 49 -17.20 3.49 -11.40
C THR A 49 -17.34 4.75 -10.53
N PHE A 50 -17.29 5.91 -11.16
CA PHE A 50 -17.45 7.18 -10.48
C PHE A 50 -18.24 8.18 -11.32
N GLU A 51 -18.88 9.14 -10.64
CA GLU A 51 -19.50 10.28 -11.32
C GLU A 51 -18.43 11.14 -11.98
N GLN A 52 -18.52 11.29 -13.31
CA GLN A 52 -17.61 12.16 -14.05
C GLN A 52 -17.65 13.58 -13.46
N PRO A 53 -16.53 14.06 -12.88
CA PRO A 53 -16.51 15.35 -12.22
C PRO A 53 -16.71 16.47 -13.25
N LEU A 54 -17.30 17.58 -12.81
CA LEU A 54 -17.44 18.75 -13.67
C LEU A 54 -16.06 19.20 -14.22
N PRO A 55 -16.01 19.72 -15.46
CA PRO A 55 -14.76 20.24 -16.01
C PRO A 55 -14.13 21.28 -15.10
N LEU A 56 -12.80 21.17 -14.92
CA LEU A 56 -12.01 22.07 -14.07
C LEU A 56 -12.27 23.54 -14.37
N TYR A 57 -12.53 23.87 -15.63
CA TYR A 57 -12.94 25.20 -16.05
C TYR A 57 -14.39 25.19 -16.56
N PRO A 58 -15.23 26.16 -16.17
CA PRO A 58 -14.98 27.26 -15.23
C PRO A 58 -15.20 26.90 -13.74
N TYR A 59 -15.52 25.64 -13.41
CA TYR A 59 -16.16 25.29 -12.14
C TYR A 59 -15.19 24.95 -10.99
N GLY A 60 -13.88 24.88 -11.26
CA GLY A 60 -12.89 24.44 -10.29
C GLY A 60 -12.89 22.93 -10.06
N HIS A 61 -12.20 22.47 -9.03
CA HIS A 61 -12.20 21.06 -8.65
C HIS A 61 -13.52 20.69 -7.99
N SER A 62 -14.13 19.60 -8.47
CA SER A 62 -15.27 18.95 -7.82
C SER A 62 -14.82 17.60 -7.25
N GLU A 63 -15.40 17.20 -6.13
CA GLU A 63 -15.18 15.87 -5.57
C GLU A 63 -15.78 14.82 -6.51
N THR A 64 -15.02 13.76 -6.74
CA THR A 64 -15.48 12.58 -7.47
C THR A 64 -16.25 11.67 -6.52
N GLN A 65 -17.44 11.24 -6.91
CA GLN A 65 -18.27 10.33 -6.12
C GLN A 65 -18.21 8.92 -6.69
N PHE A 66 -18.04 7.92 -5.83
CA PHE A 66 -18.15 6.52 -6.20
C PHE A 66 -19.58 6.19 -6.64
N VAL A 67 -19.71 5.36 -7.68
CA VAL A 67 -20.97 4.85 -8.20
C VAL A 67 -20.84 3.36 -8.46
N PHE A 68 -21.84 2.60 -8.03
CA PHE A 68 -22.02 1.21 -8.44
C PHE A 68 -23.12 1.14 -9.49
N ASP A 69 -22.76 0.81 -10.74
CA ASP A 69 -23.71 0.57 -11.83
C ASP A 69 -24.05 -0.92 -11.90
N GLU A 70 -25.20 -1.28 -11.32
CA GLU A 70 -25.73 -2.65 -11.33
C GLU A 70 -25.92 -3.18 -12.77
N THR A 71 -26.15 -2.32 -13.76
CA THR A 71 -26.40 -2.76 -15.15
C THR A 71 -25.12 -3.16 -15.89
N ASP A 72 -23.97 -2.78 -15.36
CA ASP A 72 -22.64 -3.09 -15.89
C ASP A 72 -21.83 -4.00 -14.94
N HIS A 73 -22.49 -4.55 -13.92
CA HIS A 73 -21.89 -5.54 -13.03
C HIS A 73 -22.17 -6.97 -13.53
N ASP A 74 -21.15 -7.82 -13.48
CA ASP A 74 -21.28 -9.27 -13.71
C ASP A 74 -21.76 -9.96 -12.43
N ASP A 75 -23.07 -10.16 -12.27
CA ASP A 75 -23.70 -10.92 -11.17
C ASP A 75 -23.52 -12.46 -11.24
N GLY A 76 -22.70 -12.94 -12.19
CA GLY A 76 -22.40 -14.35 -12.36
C GLY A 76 -21.69 -14.95 -11.16
N GLU A 77 -21.77 -16.27 -11.04
CA GLU A 77 -20.98 -17.03 -10.07
C GLU A 77 -19.49 -16.92 -10.42
N LYS A 78 -18.68 -16.78 -9.37
CA LYS A 78 -17.22 -16.60 -9.42
C LYS A 78 -16.58 -17.58 -8.44
N THR A 79 -15.43 -18.11 -8.82
CA THR A 79 -14.60 -18.94 -7.93
C THR A 79 -13.30 -18.21 -7.68
N PHE A 80 -13.08 -17.73 -6.46
CA PHE A 80 -11.93 -16.92 -6.09
C PHE A 80 -11.29 -17.49 -4.83
N LEU A 81 -9.97 -17.76 -4.90
CA LEU A 81 -9.16 -18.33 -3.81
C LEU A 81 -9.81 -19.57 -3.16
N GLY A 82 -10.37 -20.44 -4.02
CA GLY A 82 -11.00 -21.71 -3.62
C GLY A 82 -12.41 -21.58 -3.05
N ARG A 83 -12.99 -20.37 -3.00
CA ARG A 83 -14.37 -20.11 -2.57
C ARG A 83 -15.23 -19.83 -3.79
N THR A 84 -16.50 -20.23 -3.75
CA THR A 84 -17.43 -20.02 -4.87
C THR A 84 -18.69 -19.31 -4.40
N GLY A 85 -19.11 -18.29 -5.13
CA GLY A 85 -20.28 -17.48 -4.81
C GLY A 85 -20.54 -16.41 -5.86
N LYS A 86 -21.61 -15.64 -5.68
CA LYS A 86 -21.89 -14.45 -6.50
C LYS A 86 -21.17 -13.25 -5.90
N PHE A 87 -19.84 -13.29 -5.94
CA PHE A 87 -19.02 -12.29 -5.28
C PHE A 87 -19.04 -10.96 -6.02
N ASP A 88 -19.21 -9.86 -5.29
CA ASP A 88 -18.92 -8.51 -5.75
C ASP A 88 -17.51 -8.07 -5.33
N GLY A 89 -17.16 -6.82 -5.62
CA GLY A 89 -15.84 -6.29 -5.28
C GLY A 89 -15.58 -6.27 -3.76
N GLY A 90 -16.60 -6.03 -2.94
CA GLY A 90 -16.48 -6.05 -1.48
C GLY A 90 -16.18 -7.46 -0.96
N ASP A 91 -16.90 -8.46 -1.46
CA ASP A 91 -16.67 -9.86 -1.10
C ASP A 91 -15.23 -10.30 -1.45
N ILE A 92 -14.69 -9.87 -2.58
CA ILE A 92 -13.30 -10.16 -2.97
C ILE A 92 -12.32 -9.52 -1.99
N ILE A 93 -12.54 -8.27 -1.54
CA ILE A 93 -11.68 -7.63 -0.54
C ILE A 93 -11.73 -8.40 0.78
N ASP A 94 -12.92 -8.79 1.24
CA ASP A 94 -13.08 -9.55 2.48
C ASP A 94 -12.32 -10.88 2.40
N ILE A 95 -12.45 -11.61 1.30
CA ILE A 95 -11.71 -12.86 1.07
C ILE A 95 -10.19 -12.61 1.10
N ILE A 96 -9.71 -11.57 0.40
CA ILE A 96 -8.29 -11.21 0.39
C ILE A 96 -7.79 -10.91 1.81
N CYS A 97 -8.55 -10.15 2.61
CA CYS A 97 -8.16 -9.77 3.97
C CYS A 97 -8.03 -10.97 4.93
N GLU A 98 -8.72 -12.08 4.64
CA GLU A 98 -8.61 -13.32 5.42
C GLU A 98 -7.36 -14.15 5.08
N GLU A 99 -6.73 -13.90 3.93
CA GLU A 99 -5.58 -14.68 3.50
C GLU A 99 -4.30 -14.32 4.26
N ARG A 100 -3.57 -15.36 4.68
CA ARG A 100 -2.26 -15.20 5.32
C ARG A 100 -1.26 -14.47 4.43
N ALA A 101 -1.38 -14.63 3.10
CA ALA A 101 -0.53 -13.92 2.14
C ALA A 101 -0.68 -12.40 2.27
N THR A 102 -1.90 -11.90 2.44
CA THR A 102 -2.18 -10.47 2.68
C THR A 102 -1.56 -10.00 3.98
N ALA A 103 -1.72 -10.77 5.06
CA ALA A 103 -1.10 -10.45 6.34
C ALA A 103 0.43 -10.41 6.25
N LEU A 104 1.04 -11.36 5.53
CA LEU A 104 2.48 -11.38 5.26
C LEU A 104 2.93 -10.13 4.50
N PHE A 105 2.21 -9.76 3.44
CA PHE A 105 2.52 -8.61 2.61
C PHE A 105 2.51 -7.30 3.43
N ILE A 106 1.47 -7.08 4.23
CA ILE A 106 1.35 -5.91 5.12
C ILE A 106 2.45 -5.92 6.18
N CYS A 107 2.67 -7.06 6.83
CA CYS A 107 3.66 -7.17 7.91
C CYS A 107 5.09 -6.95 7.40
N ARG A 108 5.44 -7.45 6.21
CA ARG A 108 6.76 -7.18 5.60
C ARG A 108 6.94 -5.72 5.25
N HIS A 109 5.92 -5.02 4.74
CA HIS A 109 6.00 -3.58 4.49
C HIS A 109 6.27 -2.78 5.77
N LEU A 110 5.53 -3.08 6.84
CA LEU A 110 5.73 -2.43 8.14
C LEU A 110 7.09 -2.77 8.75
N TYR A 111 7.53 -4.02 8.65
CA TYR A 111 8.84 -4.46 9.12
C TYR A 111 9.97 -3.75 8.36
N ASN A 112 9.89 -3.73 7.02
CA ASN A 112 10.83 -3.01 6.17
C ASN A 112 10.90 -1.52 6.55
N PHE A 113 9.75 -0.89 6.77
CA PHE A 113 9.69 0.54 7.04
C PHE A 113 10.20 0.91 8.44
N PHE A 114 9.83 0.15 9.48
CA PHE A 114 10.08 0.55 10.88
C PHE A 114 11.25 -0.18 11.56
N VAL A 115 11.66 -1.35 11.08
CA VAL A 115 12.61 -2.23 11.80
C VAL A 115 13.95 -2.33 11.07
N GLU A 116 14.00 -2.94 9.91
CA GLU A 116 15.25 -3.26 9.22
C GLU A 116 15.01 -3.30 7.72
N ASP A 117 15.98 -2.85 6.92
CA ASP A 117 15.84 -2.85 5.46
C ASP A 117 15.71 -4.29 4.93
N GLU A 118 14.60 -4.55 4.25
CA GLU A 118 14.27 -5.82 3.60
C GLU A 118 14.80 -5.85 2.15
N PRO A 119 14.84 -7.04 1.50
CA PRO A 119 14.88 -7.11 0.04
C PRO A 119 13.76 -6.27 -0.59
N GLN A 120 13.96 -5.86 -1.86
CA GLN A 120 12.94 -5.13 -2.59
C GLN A 120 11.68 -5.98 -2.80
N VAL A 121 10.50 -5.35 -2.84
CA VAL A 121 9.19 -6.02 -2.95
C VAL A 121 9.13 -7.07 -4.08
N PRO A 122 9.67 -6.82 -5.30
CA PRO A 122 9.66 -7.82 -6.36
C PRO A 122 10.40 -9.13 -6.03
N ALA A 123 11.35 -9.09 -5.09
CA ALA A 123 12.09 -10.27 -4.66
C ALA A 123 11.37 -11.07 -3.55
N TRP A 124 10.29 -10.57 -2.97
CA TRP A 124 9.66 -11.18 -1.79
C TRP A 124 9.06 -12.57 -2.03
N SER A 125 8.74 -12.91 -3.27
CA SER A 125 8.25 -14.24 -3.67
C SER A 125 9.35 -15.30 -3.68
N ILE A 126 10.63 -14.90 -3.73
CA ILE A 126 11.78 -15.80 -3.81
C ILE A 126 12.78 -15.62 -2.65
N GLU A 127 12.74 -14.47 -1.98
CA GLU A 127 13.59 -14.15 -0.84
C GLU A 127 12.76 -14.05 0.46
N PRO A 128 13.10 -14.87 1.49
CA PRO A 128 12.42 -14.82 2.77
C PRO A 128 12.71 -13.49 3.51
N PRO A 129 11.87 -13.10 4.47
CA PRO A 129 12.15 -11.96 5.33
C PRO A 129 13.46 -12.13 6.09
N ARG A 130 14.12 -11.00 6.42
CA ARG A 130 15.36 -10.95 7.21
C ARG A 130 15.19 -11.57 8.59
N ASN A 131 13.98 -11.48 9.14
CA ASN A 131 13.61 -12.06 10.42
C ASN A 131 12.23 -12.74 10.30
N PRO A 132 12.17 -13.99 9.83
CA PRO A 132 10.93 -14.73 9.65
C PRO A 132 10.11 -14.84 10.93
N GLU A 133 10.76 -15.06 12.08
CA GLU A 133 10.08 -15.22 13.36
C GLU A 133 9.37 -13.94 13.80
N ALA A 134 9.98 -12.77 13.58
CA ALA A 134 9.35 -11.49 13.88
C ALA A 134 8.14 -11.21 12.96
N VAL A 135 8.29 -11.49 11.67
CA VAL A 135 7.22 -11.30 10.69
C VAL A 135 6.05 -12.26 10.95
N ASP A 136 6.33 -13.53 11.26
CA ASP A 136 5.29 -14.51 11.61
C ASP A 136 4.53 -14.10 12.88
N ALA A 137 5.23 -13.62 13.91
CA ALA A 137 4.56 -13.13 15.12
C ALA A 137 3.70 -11.87 14.86
N MET A 138 4.12 -11.00 13.94
CA MET A 138 3.31 -9.86 13.48
C MET A 138 2.05 -10.32 12.73
N ILE A 139 2.18 -11.33 11.86
CA ILE A 139 1.04 -11.93 11.14
C ILE A 139 0.03 -12.50 12.12
N ASP A 140 0.49 -13.26 13.12
CA ASP A 140 -0.38 -13.84 14.15
C ASP A 140 -1.16 -12.75 14.91
N VAL A 141 -0.52 -11.63 15.23
CA VAL A 141 -1.18 -10.48 15.86
C VAL A 141 -2.24 -9.88 14.93
N LEU A 142 -1.90 -9.65 13.66
CA LEU A 142 -2.83 -9.05 12.71
C LEU A 142 -4.07 -9.94 12.50
N MET A 143 -3.86 -11.24 12.25
CA MET A 143 -4.95 -12.19 12.00
C MET A 143 -5.80 -12.46 13.25
N SER A 144 -5.20 -12.54 14.44
CA SER A 144 -5.96 -12.73 15.69
C SER A 144 -6.76 -11.50 16.14
N ASN A 145 -6.52 -10.34 15.52
CA ASN A 145 -7.23 -9.09 15.78
C ASN A 145 -8.04 -8.63 14.56
N ASP A 146 -8.45 -9.54 13.68
CA ASP A 146 -9.37 -9.25 12.57
C ASP A 146 -8.86 -8.14 11.63
N GLY A 147 -7.54 -8.13 11.37
CA GLY A 147 -6.92 -7.14 10.47
C GLY A 147 -6.68 -5.75 11.09
N GLU A 148 -6.97 -5.56 12.38
CA GLU A 148 -6.76 -4.27 13.05
C GLU A 148 -5.27 -3.87 13.10
N VAL A 149 -4.97 -2.70 12.53
CA VAL A 149 -3.58 -2.19 12.44
C VAL A 149 -3.05 -1.70 13.79
N ARG A 150 -3.94 -1.20 14.67
CA ARG A 150 -3.51 -0.63 15.96
C ARG A 150 -2.84 -1.66 16.88
N PRO A 151 -3.42 -2.86 17.12
CA PRO A 151 -2.74 -3.94 17.85
C PRO A 151 -1.40 -4.33 17.23
N LEU A 152 -1.34 -4.44 15.90
CA LEU A 152 -0.10 -4.77 15.18
C LEU A 152 1.01 -3.75 15.44
N LEU A 153 0.73 -2.45 15.27
CA LEU A 153 1.70 -1.39 15.54
C LEU A 153 2.13 -1.37 17.01
N SER A 154 1.19 -1.58 17.94
CA SER A 154 1.49 -1.66 19.37
C SER A 154 2.42 -2.83 19.69
N TYR A 155 2.18 -4.01 19.11
CA TYR A 155 3.06 -5.17 19.27
C TYR A 155 4.45 -4.89 18.72
N MET A 156 4.53 -4.41 17.47
CA MET A 156 5.78 -4.12 16.78
C MET A 156 6.65 -3.12 17.56
N PHE A 157 6.10 -1.98 17.97
CA PHE A 157 6.88 -0.95 18.67
C PHE A 157 7.29 -1.33 20.09
N ASN A 158 6.67 -2.35 20.69
CA ASN A 158 7.04 -2.86 22.01
C ASN A 158 7.91 -4.13 21.96
N SER A 159 8.15 -4.69 20.79
CA SER A 159 8.91 -5.92 20.62
C SER A 159 10.41 -5.73 20.86
N ASP A 160 11.11 -6.83 21.13
CA ASP A 160 12.57 -6.81 21.26
C ASP A 160 13.26 -6.58 19.91
N PHE A 161 12.70 -7.08 18.81
CA PHE A 161 13.28 -6.86 17.48
C PHE A 161 13.25 -5.37 17.10
N PHE A 162 12.20 -4.63 17.47
CA PHE A 162 12.14 -3.18 17.24
C PHE A 162 13.10 -2.43 18.17
N LYS A 163 13.17 -2.78 19.45
CA LYS A 163 14.14 -2.13 20.37
C LYS A 163 15.59 -2.35 19.95
N ASN A 164 15.88 -3.46 19.29
CA ASN A 164 17.19 -3.81 18.75
C ASN A 164 17.38 -3.39 17.27
N SER A 165 16.50 -2.55 16.71
CA SER A 165 16.56 -2.09 15.31
C SER A 165 17.58 -0.98 15.07
N PHE A 166 18.23 -0.49 16.13
CA PHE A 166 19.13 0.64 16.03
C PHE A 166 20.27 0.38 15.04
N TYR A 167 20.49 1.33 14.13
CA TYR A 167 21.46 1.24 13.01
C TYR A 167 21.18 0.18 11.94
N LYS A 168 20.00 -0.46 11.94
CA LYS A 168 19.64 -1.45 10.93
C LYS A 168 18.92 -0.89 9.71
N LYS A 169 18.66 0.42 9.70
CA LYS A 169 17.93 1.10 8.64
C LYS A 169 18.71 2.27 8.08
N VAL A 170 18.74 2.38 6.75
CA VAL A 170 19.13 3.60 6.06
C VAL A 170 18.00 4.61 6.19
N LYS A 171 18.31 5.81 6.71
CA LYS A 171 17.33 6.90 6.80
C LYS A 171 16.80 7.24 5.41
N ASN A 172 15.49 7.39 5.29
CA ASN A 172 14.91 7.96 4.07
C ASN A 172 15.24 9.47 3.97
N PRO A 173 15.11 10.09 2.79
CA PRO A 173 15.40 11.52 2.63
C PRO A 173 14.69 12.43 3.63
N SER A 174 13.42 12.17 3.92
CA SER A 174 12.64 12.98 4.86
C SER A 174 13.16 12.89 6.31
N GLU A 175 13.57 11.69 6.75
CA GLU A 175 14.19 11.44 8.06
C GLU A 175 15.57 12.07 8.16
N LEU A 176 16.34 12.08 7.06
CA LEU A 176 17.63 12.74 7.00
C LEU A 176 17.49 14.26 7.15
N VAL A 177 16.55 14.86 6.41
CA VAL A 177 16.25 16.29 6.52
C VAL A 177 15.77 16.62 7.94
N ALA A 178 14.75 15.92 8.44
CA ALA A 178 14.22 16.14 9.80
C ALA A 178 15.29 15.95 10.89
N GLY A 179 16.12 14.91 10.77
CA GLY A 179 17.23 14.65 11.68
C GLY A 179 18.29 15.75 11.66
N THR A 180 18.62 16.28 10.49
CA THR A 180 19.60 17.38 10.34
C THR A 180 19.08 18.67 10.96
N LEU A 181 17.78 18.99 10.77
CA LEU A 181 17.15 20.14 11.41
C LEU A 181 17.20 20.02 12.93
N LYS A 182 16.86 18.85 13.47
CA LYS A 182 16.89 18.59 14.91
C LYS A 182 18.31 18.74 15.47
N LEU A 183 19.33 18.23 14.78
CA LEU A 183 20.73 18.35 15.18
C LEU A 183 21.26 19.78 15.11
N SER A 184 20.78 20.58 14.16
CA SER A 184 21.18 21.98 14.03
C SER A 184 20.75 22.84 15.23
N GLY A 185 19.78 22.37 16.02
CA GLY A 185 19.22 23.10 17.17
C GLY A 185 18.45 24.37 16.78
N ARG A 186 18.28 24.63 15.47
CA ARG A 186 17.63 25.83 14.94
C ARG A 186 16.12 25.81 15.16
N TYR A 187 15.51 24.64 15.09
CA TYR A 187 14.06 24.46 15.19
C TYR A 187 13.70 23.71 16.47
N GLY A 188 12.57 24.08 17.08
CA GLY A 188 11.96 23.29 18.15
C GLY A 188 11.41 21.96 17.64
N VAL A 189 10.88 21.13 18.56
CA VAL A 189 10.17 19.89 18.19
C VAL A 189 8.94 20.19 17.30
N MET A 190 8.27 21.29 17.61
CA MET A 190 7.25 21.90 16.76
C MET A 190 7.82 23.22 16.24
N PRO A 191 7.87 23.43 14.91
CA PRO A 191 8.27 24.70 14.35
C PRO A 191 7.33 25.83 14.82
N ALA A 192 7.88 26.99 15.14
CA ALA A 192 7.10 28.16 15.50
C ALA A 192 6.38 28.75 14.28
N GLU A 193 5.32 29.53 14.52
CA GLU A 193 4.63 30.25 13.46
C GLU A 193 5.61 31.16 12.70
N GLY A 194 5.62 31.07 11.37
CA GLY A 194 6.55 31.79 10.50
C GLY A 194 7.89 31.08 10.23
N GLU A 195 8.15 29.93 10.87
CA GLU A 195 9.28 29.08 10.49
C GLU A 195 8.98 28.31 9.20
N ASP A 196 9.74 28.62 8.15
CA ASP A 196 9.49 28.12 6.80
C ASP A 196 10.05 26.71 6.58
N VAL A 197 9.58 25.76 7.37
CA VAL A 197 9.92 24.32 7.25
C VAL A 197 9.31 23.73 5.98
N GLY A 198 8.21 24.32 5.48
CA GLY A 198 7.56 23.92 4.23
C GLY A 198 8.49 24.02 3.02
N LYS A 199 9.42 24.98 2.97
CA LYS A 199 10.44 25.06 1.90
C LYS A 199 11.32 23.82 1.78
N LEU A 200 11.47 23.03 2.85
CA LEU A 200 12.28 21.82 2.84
C LEU A 200 11.61 20.66 2.12
N TYR A 201 10.33 20.78 1.76
CA TYR A 201 9.66 19.88 0.83
C TYR A 201 10.47 19.75 -0.47
N GLY A 202 10.93 20.87 -1.04
CA GLY A 202 11.74 20.86 -2.26
C GLY A 202 13.06 20.12 -2.08
N THR A 203 13.68 20.21 -0.90
CA THR A 203 14.91 19.46 -0.57
C THR A 203 14.65 17.96 -0.54
N ALA A 204 13.61 17.50 0.15
CA ALA A 204 13.24 16.09 0.18
C ALA A 204 12.85 15.57 -1.22
N ALA A 205 12.14 16.39 -2.01
CA ALA A 205 11.75 16.05 -3.38
C ALA A 205 12.97 15.89 -4.31
N VAL A 206 13.97 16.76 -4.23
CA VAL A 206 15.22 16.64 -5.02
C VAL A 206 16.01 15.39 -4.62
N MET A 207 15.89 14.92 -3.38
CA MET A 207 16.46 13.67 -2.91
C MET A 207 15.62 12.42 -3.26
N GLY A 208 14.54 12.57 -4.04
CA GLY A 208 13.70 11.46 -4.50
C GLY A 208 12.47 11.17 -3.63
N GLN A 209 12.22 11.94 -2.57
CA GLN A 209 11.06 11.74 -1.68
C GLN A 209 10.20 13.00 -1.55
N ALA A 210 9.37 13.26 -2.56
CA ALA A 210 8.33 14.28 -2.47
C ALA A 210 7.19 13.78 -1.57
N LEU A 211 7.11 14.27 -0.34
CA LEU A 211 6.08 13.85 0.63
C LEU A 211 4.67 14.00 0.05
N MET A 212 3.81 13.01 0.29
CA MET A 212 2.43 12.93 -0.25
C MET A 212 2.36 12.81 -1.79
N ASN A 213 3.49 12.65 -2.47
CA ASN A 213 3.56 12.52 -3.92
C ASN A 213 4.56 11.41 -4.32
N PRO A 214 4.21 10.14 -4.06
CA PRO A 214 5.05 9.01 -4.48
C PRO A 214 5.21 9.00 -6.02
N PRO A 215 6.38 8.58 -6.54
CA PRO A 215 6.64 8.58 -7.97
C PRO A 215 5.83 7.52 -8.75
N THR A 216 5.52 6.40 -8.13
CA THR A 216 4.73 5.29 -8.70
C THR A 216 3.80 4.70 -7.64
N VAL A 217 2.94 3.76 -8.05
CA VAL A 217 2.09 2.97 -7.14
C VAL A 217 2.90 2.16 -6.11
N GLU A 218 4.15 1.84 -6.42
CA GLU A 218 5.07 1.10 -5.54
C GLU A 218 5.66 1.98 -4.43
N GLY A 219 5.39 3.30 -4.45
CA GLY A 219 5.86 4.23 -3.44
C GLY A 219 7.26 4.78 -3.73
N TRP A 220 8.03 5.05 -2.67
CA TRP A 220 9.40 5.56 -2.78
C TRP A 220 10.41 4.43 -2.60
N HIS A 221 11.52 4.50 -3.31
CA HIS A 221 12.68 3.64 -3.05
C HIS A 221 13.17 3.83 -1.61
N THR A 222 13.54 2.72 -0.96
CA THR A 222 14.01 2.70 0.44
C THR A 222 15.38 2.01 0.54
N GLY A 223 16.00 2.04 1.72
CA GLY A 223 17.29 1.40 1.94
C GLY A 223 18.43 2.07 1.17
N HIS A 224 19.36 1.28 0.63
CA HIS A 224 20.51 1.80 -0.12
C HIS A 224 20.13 2.34 -1.51
N GLU A 225 19.01 1.90 -2.07
CA GLU A 225 18.64 2.20 -3.46
C GLU A 225 18.42 3.70 -3.69
N TRP A 226 17.85 4.43 -2.72
CA TRP A 226 17.68 5.88 -2.88
C TRP A 226 19.01 6.66 -2.83
N ILE A 227 20.07 6.07 -2.28
CA ILE A 227 21.41 6.68 -2.22
C ILE A 227 22.16 6.45 -3.53
N ASP A 228 22.03 5.26 -4.11
CA ASP A 228 22.89 4.80 -5.20
C ASP A 228 22.48 5.33 -6.59
N GLY A 229 21.26 5.84 -6.75
CA GLY A 229 20.83 6.67 -7.90
C GLY A 229 20.75 5.96 -9.24
#